data_AF-A0A839JKD3-F1
#
_entry.id   AF-A0A839JKD3-F1
#
_cell.length_a   1.000
_cell.length_b   1.000
_cell.length_c   1.000
_cell.angle_alpha   90.00
_cell.angle_beta   90.00
_cell.angle_gamma   90.00
#
_symmetry.space_group_name_H-M   'P 1'
#
loop_
_entity.id
_entity.type
_entity.pdbx_description
1 polymer ?
#
loop_
_entity_poly.entity_id
_entity_poly.type
_entity_poly.pdbx_seq_one_letter_code
_entity_poly.pdbx_strand_id
1 'polypeptide(L)'
;MQEYLLDTNIYIDSYDRYYRYKESALTAQVRGWANEDIADPWIIAIAKELGLTIVTEEQKVPNLGQGSPVKSAKIPDICDDWGVRCISRNDFFEEVKLTV
;
A
#
# COMPACT_ATOMS: atom_id res chain seq x y z
N MET A 1 -0.57 7.70 26.26
CA MET A 1 0.40 7.62 25.14
C MET A 1 0.22 6.24 24.56
N GLN A 2 -0.17 6.13 23.30
CA GLN A 2 -0.40 4.82 22.67
C GLN A 2 0.93 4.32 22.12
N GLU A 3 1.33 3.11 22.46
CA GLU A 3 2.54 2.46 21.95
C GLU A 3 2.13 1.53 20.80
N TYR A 4 2.75 1.70 19.63
CA TYR A 4 2.45 0.91 18.45
C TYR A 4 3.65 0.02 18.12
N LEU A 5 3.40 -1.28 17.96
CA LEU A 5 4.34 -2.22 17.37
C LEU A 5 3.89 -2.48 15.94
N LEU A 6 4.60 -1.91 14.99
CA LEU A 6 4.41 -2.22 13.57
C LEU A 6 5.27 -3.46 13.27
N ASP A 7 4.64 -4.60 13.06
CA ASP A 7 5.30 -5.83 12.60
C ASP A 7 4.85 -6.11 11.16
N THR A 8 5.74 -6.74 10.39
CA THR A 8 5.53 -7.27 9.04
C THR A 8 4.24 -8.09 8.89
N ASN A 9 3.73 -8.65 9.99
CA ASN A 9 2.46 -9.39 10.05
C ASN A 9 1.21 -8.56 9.69
N ILE A 10 1.22 -7.22 9.83
CA ILE A 10 0.08 -6.37 9.41
C ILE A 10 -0.22 -6.53 7.91
N TYR A 11 0.79 -6.85 7.09
CA TYR A 11 0.65 -6.95 5.65
C TYR A 11 0.16 -8.32 5.16
N ILE A 12 0.23 -9.34 6.02
CA ILE A 12 -0.22 -10.70 5.70
C ILE A 12 -1.74 -10.74 5.54
N ASP A 13 -2.49 -9.94 6.30
CA ASP A 13 -3.95 -9.88 6.17
C ASP A 13 -4.42 -9.24 4.85
N SER A 14 -3.65 -8.31 4.27
CA SER A 14 -3.92 -7.78 2.92
C SER A 14 -3.69 -8.83 1.84
N TYR A 15 -2.73 -9.73 2.08
CA TYR A 15 -2.35 -10.79 1.17
C TYR A 15 -3.32 -11.98 1.19
N ASP A 16 -3.80 -12.33 2.38
CA ASP A 16 -4.61 -13.53 2.59
C ASP A 16 -6.09 -13.36 2.19
N ARG A 17 -6.51 -12.14 1.83
CA ARG A 17 -7.81 -11.88 1.15
C ARG A 17 -7.85 -12.38 -0.31
N TYR A 18 -7.29 -13.57 -0.58
CA TYR A 18 -7.62 -14.46 -1.72
C TYR A 18 -6.74 -14.38 -2.99
N TYR A 19 -5.42 -14.59 -2.89
CA TYR A 19 -4.54 -14.94 -4.04
C TYR A 19 -4.27 -13.84 -5.09
N ARG A 20 -4.42 -12.56 -4.75
CA ARG A 20 -4.14 -11.46 -5.71
C ARG A 20 -2.66 -11.32 -6.05
N TYR A 21 -1.77 -11.72 -5.14
CA TYR A 21 -0.32 -11.56 -5.25
C TYR A 21 0.40 -12.91 -5.21
N LYS A 22 1.53 -13.00 -5.94
CA LYS A 22 2.48 -14.10 -5.75
C LYS A 22 3.10 -13.98 -4.36
N GLU A 23 3.42 -15.11 -3.74
CA GLU A 23 4.16 -15.14 -2.47
C GLU A 23 5.42 -14.26 -2.51
N SER A 24 6.14 -14.25 -3.63
CA SER A 24 7.32 -13.41 -3.84
C SER A 24 7.05 -11.90 -3.72
N ALA A 25 5.82 -11.44 -3.89
CA ALA A 25 5.48 -10.03 -3.69
C ALA A 25 5.60 -9.62 -2.21
N LEU A 26 5.48 -10.58 -1.30
CA LEU A 26 5.70 -10.39 0.13
C LEU A 26 7.07 -10.88 0.59
N THR A 27 7.42 -12.12 0.23
CA THR A 27 8.52 -12.85 0.89
C THR A 27 9.85 -12.72 0.16
N ALA A 28 9.88 -12.10 -1.03
CA ALA A 28 11.15 -11.91 -1.73
C ALA A 28 12.09 -11.05 -0.89
N GLN A 29 13.27 -11.60 -0.61
CA GLN A 29 14.28 -10.99 0.28
C GLN A 29 14.67 -9.55 -0.10
N VAL A 30 14.54 -9.14 -1.37
CA VAL A 30 15.01 -7.81 -1.83
C VAL A 30 13.87 -6.82 -2.12
N ARG A 31 12.70 -7.31 -2.53
CA ARG A 31 11.59 -6.45 -2.99
C ARG A 31 10.23 -6.85 -2.45
N GLY A 32 10.21 -7.88 -1.62
CA GLY A 32 9.01 -8.33 -0.95
C GLY A 32 8.63 -7.34 0.14
N TRP A 33 7.35 -7.04 0.26
CA TRP A 33 6.85 -6.08 1.25
C TRP A 33 6.99 -6.55 2.71
N ALA A 34 7.29 -7.82 2.96
CA ALA A 34 7.66 -8.29 4.30
C ALA A 34 9.12 -7.97 4.66
N ASN A 35 9.94 -7.46 3.72
CA ASN A 35 11.26 -6.94 4.05
C ASN A 35 11.10 -5.55 4.72
N GLU A 36 11.66 -5.43 5.93
CA GLU A 36 11.65 -4.22 6.74
C GLU A 36 12.30 -2.99 6.08
N ASP A 37 13.24 -3.20 5.16
CA ASP A 37 13.91 -2.15 4.40
C ASP A 37 13.01 -1.52 3.31
N ILE A 38 11.83 -2.09 3.05
CA ILE A 38 10.88 -1.55 2.07
C ILE A 38 9.94 -0.57 2.76
N ALA A 39 9.90 0.68 2.28
CA ALA A 39 9.19 1.78 2.92
C ALA A 39 7.66 1.72 2.76
N ASP A 40 7.16 1.30 1.59
CA ASP A 40 5.75 1.41 1.20
C ASP A 40 4.77 0.85 2.24
N PRO A 41 5.01 -0.37 2.78
CA PRO A 41 4.14 -0.96 3.80
C PRO A 41 4.03 -0.06 5.03
N TRP A 42 5.16 0.45 5.56
CA TRP A 42 5.20 1.27 6.77
C TRP A 42 4.43 2.59 6.59
N ILE A 43 4.54 3.22 5.42
CA ILE A 43 3.82 4.46 5.09
C ILE A 43 2.30 4.22 5.14
N ILE A 44 1.83 3.09 4.60
CA ILE A 44 0.41 2.71 4.63
C ILE A 44 -0.09 2.48 6.06
N ALA A 45 0.70 1.78 6.87
CA ALA A 45 0.32 1.50 8.25
C ALA A 45 0.20 2.80 9.08
N ILE A 46 1.16 3.71 8.96
CA ILE A 46 1.13 5.02 9.63
C ILE A 46 -0.06 5.84 9.12
N ALA A 47 -0.30 5.87 7.80
CA ALA A 47 -1.41 6.63 7.24
C ALA A 47 -2.77 6.10 7.72
N LYS A 48 -2.93 4.78 7.85
CA LYS A 48 -4.14 4.18 8.40
C LYS A 48 -4.37 4.56 9.85
N GLU A 49 -3.35 4.41 10.69
CA GLU A 49 -3.47 4.68 12.13
C GLU A 49 -3.74 6.16 12.41
N LEU A 50 -3.06 7.05 11.68
CA LEU A 50 -3.16 8.49 11.87
C LEU A 50 -4.27 9.14 11.03
N GLY A 51 -5.02 8.37 10.23
CA GLY A 51 -6.06 8.90 9.35
C GLY A 51 -5.53 9.86 8.27
N LEU A 52 -4.32 9.63 7.77
CA LEU A 52 -3.67 10.46 6.76
C LEU A 52 -4.07 10.06 5.34
N THR A 53 -3.82 10.98 4.41
CA THR A 53 -3.95 10.73 2.97
C THR A 53 -2.57 10.44 2.37
N ILE A 54 -2.47 9.37 1.59
CA ILE A 54 -1.26 9.05 0.83
C ILE A 54 -1.35 9.70 -0.55
N VAL A 55 -0.29 10.40 -0.94
CA VAL A 55 -0.11 10.96 -2.28
C VAL A 55 0.93 10.12 -3.00
N THR A 56 0.58 9.51 -4.14
CA THR A 56 1.51 8.68 -4.93
C THR A 56 1.23 8.78 -6.42
N GLU A 57 2.28 8.66 -7.25
CA GLU A 57 2.16 8.55 -8.71
C GLU A 57 2.06 7.09 -9.18
N GLU A 58 2.06 6.14 -8.25
CA GLU A 58 1.90 4.73 -8.56
C GLU A 58 0.49 4.44 -9.09
N GLN A 59 0.42 3.55 -10.08
CA GLN A 59 -0.84 3.12 -10.70
C GLN A 59 -1.30 1.79 -10.08
N LYS A 60 -2.61 1.65 -9.91
CA LYS A 60 -3.27 0.40 -9.53
C LYS A 60 -2.95 -0.70 -10.53
N VAL A 61 -2.90 -1.95 -10.06
CA VAL A 61 -2.85 -3.09 -10.96
C VAL A 61 -4.21 -3.20 -11.68
N PRO A 62 -4.24 -3.14 -13.02
CA PRO A 62 -5.48 -3.35 -13.75
C PRO A 62 -5.97 -4.78 -13.54
N ASN A 63 -7.26 -4.94 -13.28
CA ASN A 63 -7.90 -6.24 -13.07
C ASN A 63 -7.28 -7.06 -11.92
N LEU A 64 -6.83 -6.41 -10.84
CA LEU A 64 -6.31 -7.10 -9.67
C LEU A 64 -7.31 -8.16 -9.15
N GLY A 65 -6.82 -9.39 -8.97
CA GLY A 65 -7.65 -10.54 -8.58
C GLY A 65 -8.46 -11.20 -9.71
N GLN A 66 -8.50 -10.61 -10.90
CA GLN A 66 -9.07 -11.20 -12.11
C GLN A 66 -7.93 -11.69 -13.02
N GLY A 67 -7.28 -12.79 -12.64
CA GLY A 67 -6.24 -13.43 -13.45
C GLY A 67 -5.10 -14.00 -12.64
N SER A 68 -3.90 -14.04 -13.25
CA SER A 68 -2.72 -14.55 -12.57
C SER A 68 -2.31 -13.63 -11.41
N PRO A 69 -1.87 -14.19 -10.28
CA PRO A 69 -1.37 -13.38 -9.17
C PRO A 69 -0.19 -12.50 -9.60
N VAL A 70 -0.21 -11.24 -9.18
CA VAL A 70 0.81 -10.25 -9.56
C VAL A 70 2.06 -10.34 -8.67
N LYS A 71 3.20 -9.98 -9.26
CA LYS A 71 4.53 -10.15 -8.63
C LYS A 71 4.91 -9.02 -7.66
N SER A 72 4.21 -7.90 -7.69
CA SER A 72 4.49 -6.71 -6.90
C SER A 72 3.18 -6.14 -6.39
N ALA A 73 3.12 -5.88 -5.09
CA ALA A 73 2.09 -5.04 -4.51
C ALA A 73 2.29 -3.58 -4.93
N LYS A 74 1.19 -2.82 -4.89
CA LYS A 74 1.12 -1.40 -5.22
C LYS A 74 0.41 -0.68 -4.08
N ILE A 75 0.92 0.48 -3.69
CA ILE A 75 0.33 1.35 -2.66
C ILE A 75 -1.17 1.57 -2.90
N PRO A 76 -1.63 2.03 -4.08
CA PRO A 76 -3.04 2.36 -4.26
C PRO A 76 -3.97 1.13 -4.18
N ASP A 77 -3.49 -0.07 -4.52
CA ASP A 77 -4.29 -1.30 -4.41
C ASP A 77 -4.54 -1.67 -2.94
N ILE A 78 -3.52 -1.52 -2.10
CA ILE A 78 -3.64 -1.82 -0.67
C ILE A 78 -4.39 -0.73 0.07
N CYS A 79 -4.18 0.54 -0.29
CA CYS A 79 -4.95 1.66 0.24
C CYS A 79 -6.46 1.48 0.03
N ASP A 80 -6.88 1.05 -1.18
CA ASP A 80 -8.28 0.72 -1.48
C ASP A 80 -8.82 -0.39 -0.57
N ASP A 81 -8.08 -1.50 -0.44
CA ASP A 81 -8.50 -2.66 0.36
C ASP A 81 -8.61 -2.32 1.87
N TRP A 82 -7.80 -1.36 2.33
CA TRP A 82 -7.66 -0.99 3.75
C TRP A 82 -8.41 0.29 4.13
N GLY A 83 -9.08 0.93 3.16
CA GLY A 83 -9.83 2.16 3.35
C GLY A 83 -8.95 3.38 3.67
N VAL A 84 -7.69 3.37 3.23
CA VAL A 84 -6.77 4.51 3.36
C VAL A 84 -6.96 5.41 2.13
N ARG A 85 -7.20 6.71 2.34
CA ARG A 85 -7.36 7.65 1.23
C ARG A 85 -6.03 7.76 0.47
N CYS A 86 -6.08 7.49 -0.83
CA CYS A 86 -4.92 7.55 -1.71
C CYS A 86 -5.28 8.38 -2.95
N ILE A 87 -4.47 9.39 -3.27
CA ILE A 87 -4.70 10.35 -4.35
C ILE A 87 -3.45 10.55 -5.19
N SER A 88 -3.60 11.08 -6.41
CA SER A 88 -2.47 11.47 -7.25
C SER A 88 -1.87 12.80 -6.81
N ARG A 89 -0.67 13.13 -7.31
CA ARG A 89 -0.08 14.46 -7.11
C ARG A 89 -0.96 15.58 -7.64
N ASN A 90 -1.66 15.35 -8.76
CA ASN A 90 -2.54 16.36 -9.35
C ASN A 90 -3.73 16.64 -8.45
N ASP A 91 -4.38 15.58 -7.94
CA ASP A 91 -5.48 15.70 -6.97
C ASP A 91 -5.01 16.46 -5.72
N PHE A 92 -3.81 16.16 -5.23
CA PHE A 92 -3.21 16.88 -4.10
C PHE A 92 -3.03 18.37 -4.40
N PHE A 93 -2.46 18.73 -5.56
CA PHE A 93 -2.28 20.13 -5.96
C PHE A 93 -3.60 20.89 -6.08
N GLU A 94 -4.65 20.24 -6.61
CA GLU A 94 -5.99 20.79 -6.65
C GLU A 94 -6.56 21.03 -5.24
N GLU A 95 -6.43 20.07 -4.32
CA GLU A 95 -6.93 20.17 -2.94
C GLU A 95 -6.27 21.30 -2.16
N VAL A 96 -4.95 21.45 -2.28
CA VAL A 96 -4.19 22.49 -1.57
C VAL A 96 -4.18 23.83 -2.29
N LYS A 97 -4.87 23.94 -3.43
CA LYS A 97 -4.94 25.15 -4.28
C LYS A 97 -3.56 25.65 -4.70
N LEU A 98 -2.64 24.72 -4.94
CA LEU A 98 -1.33 25.02 -5.51
C LEU A 98 -1.48 25.08 -7.04
N THR A 99 -1.58 26.29 -7.56
CA THR A 99 -1.40 26.55 -8.99
C THR A 99 0.06 26.31 -9.35
N VAL A 100 0.32 25.28 -10.17
CA VAL A 100 1.64 25.02 -10.79
C VAL A 100 1.65 25.58 -12.20
#